data_AF-A0A389MTA0-F1
#
_entry.id   AF-A0A389MTA0-F1
#
_cell.length_a   1.000
_cell.length_b   1.000
_cell.length_c   1.000
_cell.angle_alpha   90.00
_cell.angle_beta   90.00
_cell.angle_gamma   90.00
#
_symmetry.space_group_name_H-M   'P 1'
#
loop_
_entity.id
_entity.type
_entity.pdbx_description
1 polymer ?
#
loop_
_entity_poly.entity_id
_entity_poly.type
_entity_poly.pdbx_seq_one_letter_code
_entity_poly.pdbx_strand_id
1 'polypeptide(L)' 'MRNLIGLLVVLAAAFLLVGIYVAPNQPELRAWYRDNACVHLDKLSAKICEPIRKADGA' A
#
# COMPACT_ATOMS: atom_id res chain seq x y z
N MET A 1 18.65 17.90 6.69
CA MET A 1 17.97 17.16 5.59
C MET A 1 18.07 15.63 5.72
N ARG A 2 19.20 15.04 6.15
CA ARG A 2 19.34 13.58 6.30
C ARG A 2 18.26 12.91 7.17
N ASN A 3 17.90 13.52 8.30
CA ASN A 3 16.89 12.95 9.21
C ASN A 3 15.46 12.97 8.60
N LEU A 4 15.15 13.98 7.79
CA LEU A 4 13.87 14.09 7.08
C LEU A 4 13.72 13.01 6.01
N ILE A 5 14.78 12.75 5.24
CA ILE A 5 14.79 11.68 4.25
C ILE A 5 14.60 10.32 4.92
N GLY A 6 15.30 10.08 6.04
CA GLY A 6 15.12 8.85 6.82
C GLY A 6 13.69 8.67 7.31
N LEU A 7 13.06 9.73 7.84
CA LEU A 7 11.67 9.70 8.28
C LEU A 7 10.70 9.35 7.14
N LEU A 8 10.87 9.96 5.97
CA LEU A 8 10.02 9.70 4.80
C LEU A 8 10.12 8.25 4.33
N VAL A 9 11.32 7.67 4.35
CA VAL A 9 11.52 6.25 4.00
C VAL A 9 10.80 5.33 4.99
N VAL A 10 10.88 5.62 6.29
CA VAL A 10 10.18 4.84 7.32
C VAL A 10 8.66 4.94 7.15
N LEU A 11 8.14 6.13 6.89
CA LEU A 11 6.71 6.34 6.65
C LEU A 11 6.22 5.60 5.40
N ALA A 12 6.97 5.68 4.31
CA ALA A 12 6.65 4.95 3.08
C ALA A 12 6.66 3.43 3.31
N ALA A 13 7.66 2.91 4.02
CA ALA A 13 7.72 1.48 4.35
C ALA A 13 6.53 1.05 5.22
N ALA A 14 6.19 1.82 6.26
CA ALA A 14 5.03 1.55 7.11
C ALA A 14 3.72 1.56 6.29
N PHE A 15 3.56 2.53 5.39
CA PHE A 15 2.40 2.61 4.50
C PHE A 15 2.27 1.40 3.58
N LEU A 16 3.38 0.89 3.04
CA LEU A 16 3.38 -0.34 2.24
C LEU A 16 3.02 -1.57 3.07
N LEU A 17 3.55 -1.67 4.28
CA LEU A 17 3.22 -2.78 5.19
C LEU A 17 1.73 -2.81 5.56
N VAL A 18 1.12 -1.64 5.79
CA VAL A 18 -0.34 -1.53 6.00
C VAL A 18 -1.10 -2.03 4.76
N GLY A 19 -0.68 -1.64 3.56
CA GLY A 19 -1.28 -2.09 2.30
C GLY A 19 -1.19 -3.61 2.07
N ILE A 20 -0.11 -4.24 2.54
CA ILE A 20 0.13 -5.68 2.36
C ILE A 20 -0.58 -6.53 3.42
N TYR A 21 -0.57 -6.10 4.69
CA TYR A 21 -0.98 -6.94 5.82
C TYR A 21 -2.30 -6.53 6.49
N VAL A 22 -2.66 -5.25 6.47
CA VAL A 22 -3.83 -4.73 7.21
C VAL A 22 -4.98 -4.44 6.26
N ALA A 23 -4.74 -3.65 5.22
CA ALA A 23 -5.74 -3.21 4.28
C ALA A 23 -6.53 -4.34 3.59
N PRO A 24 -5.94 -5.49 3.19
CA PRO A 24 -6.72 -6.55 2.54
C PRO A 24 -7.87 -7.09 3.39
N ASN A 25 -7.74 -7.03 4.72
CA ASN A 25 -8.72 -7.53 5.68
C ASN A 25 -9.78 -6.48 6.08
N GLN A 26 -9.66 -5.24 5.60
CA GLN A 26 -10.58 -4.15 5.91
C GLN A 26 -11.19 -3.57 4.62
N PRO A 27 -12.48 -3.78 4.33
CA PRO A 27 -13.05 -3.48 3.02
C PRO A 27 -12.96 -1.99 2.64
N GLU A 28 -13.20 -1.06 3.57
CA GLU A 28 -13.08 0.38 3.30
C GLU A 28 -11.64 0.79 3.01
N LEU A 29 -10.70 0.31 3.83
CA LEU A 29 -9.27 0.62 3.66
C LEU A 29 -8.72 -0.02 2.38
N ARG A 30 -9.17 -1.23 2.05
CA ARG A 30 -8.85 -1.92 0.80
C ARG A 30 -9.29 -1.11 -0.42
N ALA A 31 -10.53 -0.64 -0.43
CA ALA A 31 -11.06 0.20 -1.50
C ALA A 31 -10.25 1.49 -1.63
N TRP A 32 -9.96 2.16 -0.52
CA TRP A 32 -9.13 3.37 -0.54
C TRP A 32 -7.74 3.11 -1.12
N TYR A 33 -7.07 2.02 -0.72
CA TYR A 33 -5.77 1.64 -1.26
C TYR A 33 -5.83 1.34 -2.75
N ARG A 34 -6.87 0.63 -3.21
CA ARG A 34 -7.07 0.32 -4.64
C ARG A 34 -7.15 1.60 -5.47
N ASP A 35 -7.97 2.55 -5.04
CA ASP A 35 -8.33 3.72 -5.84
C ASP A 35 -7.27 4.84 -5.76
N ASN A 36 -6.54 4.94 -4.64
CA ASN A 36 -5.61 6.04 -4.40
C ASN A 36 -4.14 5.60 -4.40
N ALA A 37 -3.81 4.44 -3.83
CA ALA A 37 -2.43 4.01 -3.68
C ALA A 37 -1.97 3.13 -4.85
N CYS A 38 -2.75 2.12 -5.22
CA CYS A 38 -2.36 1.12 -6.21
C CYS A 38 -2.17 1.70 -7.61
N VAL A 39 -2.92 2.75 -7.97
CA VAL A 39 -2.72 3.51 -9.22
C VAL A 39 -1.30 4.08 -9.36
N HIS A 40 -0.61 4.32 -8.24
CA HIS A 40 0.78 4.76 -8.20
C HIS A 40 1.75 3.60 -7.95
N LEU A 41 1.46 2.73 -6.99
CA LEU A 41 2.34 1.64 -6.56
C LEU A 41 2.53 0.56 -7.64
N ASP A 42 1.50 0.30 -8.46
CA ASP A 42 1.61 -0.67 -9.56
C ASP A 42 2.59 -0.21 -10.65
N LYS A 43 2.88 1.10 -10.75
CA LYS A 43 3.93 1.62 -11.66
C LYS A 43 5.33 1.22 -11.21
N LEU A 44 5.52 0.96 -9.92
CA LEU A 44 6.79 0.51 -9.35
C LEU A 44 6.88 -1.01 -9.35
N SER A 45 5.80 -1.68 -8.93
CA SER A 45 5.70 -3.14 -8.96
C SER A 45 4.26 -3.60 -8.78
N ALA A 46 3.79 -4.45 -9.69
CA ALA A 46 2.48 -5.10 -9.60
C ALA A 46 2.33 -6.04 -8.39
N LYS A 47 3.44 -6.39 -7.72
CA LYS A 47 3.42 -7.30 -6.56
C LYS A 47 2.97 -6.63 -5.27
N ILE A 48 3.08 -5.30 -5.18
CA ILE A 48 2.75 -4.56 -3.95
C ILE A 48 1.25 -4.62 -3.67
N CYS A 49 0.41 -4.40 -4.68
CA CYS A 49 -1.05 -4.41 -4.56
C CYS A 49 -1.70 -5.75 -4.90
N GLU A 50 -0.92 -6.82 -5.06
CA GLU A 50 -1.46 -8.17 -5.27
C GLU A 50 -2.38 -8.64 -4.12
N PRO A 51 -2.06 -8.45 -2.83
CA PRO A 51 -2.92 -8.86 -1.72
C PRO A 51 -4.27 -8.13 -1.70
N ILE A 52 -4.26 -6.83 -2.02
CA ILE A 52 -5.46 -5.99 -2.14
C ILE A 52 -6.40 -6.57 -3.21
N ARG A 53 -5.87 -6.83 -4.41
CA ARG A 53 -6.65 -7.38 -5.52
C ARG A 53 -7.21 -8.77 -5.23
N LYS A 54 -6.40 -9.64 -4.61
CA LYS A 54 -6.85 -10.98 -4.21
C LYS A 54 -8.00 -10.93 -3.21
N ALA A 55 -7.96 -10.00 -2.27
CA ALA A 55 -9.01 -9.83 -1.28
C ALA A 55 -10.27 -9.12 -1.82
N ASP A 56 -10.20 -8.48 -2.99
CA ASP A 56 -11.36 -7.91 -3.69
C ASP A 56 -12.07 -8.85 -4.67
N GLY A 57 -11.33 -9.79 -5.25
CA GLY A 57 -11.84 -10.78 -6.19
C GLY A 57 -12.32 -12.08 -5.52
N ALA A 58 -12.33 -12.13 -4.19
CA ALA A 58 -12.87 -13.20 -3.36
C ALA A 58 -14.16 -12.73 -2.69
#